data_AF-A0A198A5M8-F1
#
_entry.id   AF-A0A198A5M8-F1
#
_cell.length_a   1.000
_cell.length_b   1.000
_cell.length_c   1.000
_cell.angle_alpha   90.00
_cell.angle_beta   90.00
_cell.angle_gamma   90.00
#
_symmetry.space_group_name_H-M   'P 1'
#
loop_
_entity.id
_entity.type
_entity.pdbx_description
1 polymer ?
#
loop_
_entity_poly.entity_id
_entity_poly.type
_entity_poly.pdbx_seq_one_letter_code
_entity_poly.pdbx_strand_id
1 'polypeptide(L)'
;MMKYGAEHEEHRFGLCFLEAESRGQWQDVYLGIQLEDGDVLPEGLLDPSILVICNGEGEIVQIVLHDEGCDSEFQFTYAEKEQIEKYVNQHVSAKKTTNEPL
;
A
#
# COMPACT_ATOMS: atom_id res chain seq x y z
N MET A 1 8.30 -9.06 -0.49
CA MET A 1 7.36 -9.45 -1.57
C MET A 1 7.81 -10.79 -2.14
N MET A 2 6.88 -11.61 -2.65
CA MET A 2 7.20 -12.97 -3.10
C MET A 2 6.34 -13.43 -4.27
N LYS A 3 6.90 -14.30 -5.13
CA LYS A 3 6.09 -15.07 -6.10
C LYS A 3 5.36 -16.21 -5.40
N TYR A 4 4.22 -16.61 -5.96
CA TYR A 4 3.43 -17.72 -5.44
C TYR A 4 4.27 -19.01 -5.41
N GLY A 5 4.45 -19.58 -4.21
CA GLY A 5 5.21 -20.82 -3.99
C GLY A 5 6.73 -20.66 -3.79
N ALA A 6 7.25 -19.43 -3.72
CA ALA A 6 8.65 -19.15 -3.38
C ALA A 6 8.85 -18.97 -1.85
N GLU A 7 10.10 -19.02 -1.40
CA GLU A 7 10.43 -18.66 -0.02
C GLU A 7 10.13 -17.17 0.24
N HIS A 8 9.68 -16.86 1.46
CA HIS A 8 9.33 -15.51 1.85
C HIS A 8 10.60 -14.66 2.01
N GLU A 9 10.82 -13.70 1.10
CA GLU A 9 11.84 -12.68 1.25
C GLU A 9 11.19 -11.33 1.58
N GLU A 10 11.52 -10.81 2.76
CA GLU A 10 11.05 -9.51 3.22
C GLU A 10 11.98 -8.43 2.67
N HIS A 11 11.38 -7.44 2.00
CA HIS A 11 12.13 -6.36 1.39
C HIS A 11 11.87 -5.07 2.16
N ARG A 12 12.93 -4.27 2.32
CA ARG A 12 12.81 -2.94 2.93
C ARG A 12 12.50 -1.92 1.86
N PHE A 13 11.50 -1.10 2.13
CA PHE A 13 11.15 0.03 1.29
C PHE A 13 10.37 1.07 2.11
N GLY A 14 10.47 2.33 1.71
CA GLY A 14 9.60 3.41 2.15
C GLY A 14 8.32 3.50 1.31
N LEU A 15 7.36 4.29 1.80
CA LEU A 15 6.10 4.58 1.12
C LEU A 15 5.96 6.08 0.92
N CYS A 16 5.47 6.47 -0.26
CA CYS A 16 5.03 7.84 -0.51
C CYS A 16 3.60 7.87 -1.04
N PHE A 17 2.82 8.84 -0.58
CA PHE A 17 1.50 9.11 -1.13
C PHE A 17 1.64 9.72 -2.54
N LEU A 18 0.93 9.16 -3.51
CA LEU A 18 0.86 9.69 -4.87
C LEU A 18 -0.45 10.46 -5.06
N GLU A 19 -1.58 9.75 -4.93
CA GLU A 19 -2.90 10.32 -5.11
C GLU A 19 -3.99 9.48 -4.42
N ALA A 20 -5.20 10.05 -4.33
CA ALA A 20 -6.38 9.33 -3.89
C ALA A 20 -7.59 9.75 -4.72
N GLU A 21 -8.38 8.78 -5.16
CA GLU A 21 -9.59 8.98 -5.96
C GLU A 21 -10.81 8.41 -5.22
N SER A 22 -11.92 9.16 -5.24
CA SER A 22 -13.19 8.67 -4.72
C SER A 22 -14.02 8.04 -5.84
N ARG A 23 -14.37 6.76 -5.68
CA ARG A 23 -15.13 5.96 -6.66
C ARG A 23 -16.37 5.35 -6.01
N GLY A 24 -17.41 6.16 -5.89
CA GLY A 24 -18.67 5.74 -5.27
C GLY A 24 -18.49 5.43 -3.77
N GLN A 25 -18.68 4.18 -3.38
CA GLN A 25 -18.50 3.73 -1.99
C GLN A 25 -17.04 3.41 -1.63
N TRP A 26 -16.15 3.45 -2.63
CA TRP A 26 -14.74 3.12 -2.47
C TRP A 26 -13.87 4.38 -2.58
N GLN A 27 -12.74 4.35 -1.90
CA GLN A 27 -11.66 5.31 -2.05
C GLN A 27 -10.40 4.55 -2.43
N ASP A 28 -9.88 4.82 -3.62
CA ASP A 28 -8.67 4.21 -4.15
C ASP A 28 -7.50 5.13 -3.76
N VAL A 29 -6.48 4.59 -3.08
CA VAL A 29 -5.30 5.32 -2.60
C VAL A 29 -4.07 4.72 -3.26
N TYR A 30 -3.36 5.54 -4.03
CA TYR A 30 -2.16 5.13 -4.76
C TYR A 30 -0.92 5.55 -4.00
N LEU A 31 -0.04 4.58 -3.74
CA LEU A 31 1.24 4.78 -3.06
C LEU A 31 2.39 4.38 -3.98
N GLY A 32 3.49 5.11 -3.90
CA GLY A 32 4.76 4.76 -4.51
C GLY A 32 5.66 4.01 -3.52
N ILE A 33 6.54 3.17 -4.06
CA ILE A 33 7.59 2.49 -3.32
C ILE A 33 8.88 3.30 -3.43
N GLN A 34 9.50 3.60 -2.29
CA GLN A 34 10.79 4.31 -2.23
C GLN A 34 11.87 3.34 -1.74
N LEU A 35 12.98 3.25 -2.47
CA LEU A 35 14.12 2.42 -2.09
C LEU A 35 15.24 3.32 -1.57
N GLU A 36 15.89 2.92 -0.49
CA GLU A 36 17.15 3.53 -0.04
C GLU A 36 18.36 2.85 -0.70
N ASP A 37 19.54 3.45 -0.58
CA ASP A 37 20.77 2.89 -1.14
C ASP A 37 21.04 1.48 -0.57
N GLY A 38 21.02 0.49 -1.47
CA GLY A 38 21.27 -0.92 -1.13
C GLY A 38 20.01 -1.73 -0.83
N ASP A 39 18.82 -1.12 -0.83
CA ASP A 39 17.58 -1.87 -0.88
C ASP A 39 17.38 -2.44 -2.30
N VAL A 40 16.87 -3.66 -2.35
CA VAL A 40 16.55 -4.36 -3.59
C VAL A 40 15.10 -4.77 -3.57
N LEU A 41 14.55 -4.99 -4.76
CA LEU A 41 13.23 -5.58 -4.96
C LEU A 41 13.40 -6.96 -5.59
N PRO A 42 12.37 -7.82 -5.52
CA PRO A 42 12.37 -9.07 -6.26
C PRO A 42 12.67 -8.86 -7.74
N GLU A 43 13.50 -9.74 -8.31
CA GLU A 43 13.79 -9.69 -9.75
C GLU A 43 12.51 -9.79 -10.58
N GLY A 44 12.32 -8.82 -11.47
CA GLY A 44 11.16 -8.73 -12.36
C GLY A 44 10.05 -7.81 -11.89
N LEU A 45 10.19 -7.11 -10.75
CA LEU A 45 9.43 -5.89 -10.45
C LEU A 45 10.19 -4.69 -11.01
N LEU A 46 9.62 -4.01 -12.00
CA LEU A 46 10.30 -2.94 -12.75
C LEU A 46 9.84 -1.54 -12.33
N ASP A 47 8.53 -1.35 -12.16
CA ASP A 47 7.93 -0.07 -11.79
C ASP A 47 6.77 -0.32 -10.80
N PRO A 48 7.08 -0.67 -9.54
CA PRO A 48 6.07 -1.09 -8.60
C PRO A 48 5.35 0.08 -7.95
N SER A 49 4.05 -0.08 -7.77
CA SER A 49 3.18 0.83 -7.02
C SER A 49 2.15 0.05 -6.22
N ILE A 50 1.45 0.72 -5.31
CA ILE A 50 0.50 0.08 -4.42
C ILE A 50 -0.85 0.76 -4.57
N LEU A 51 -1.88 -0.03 -4.86
CA LEU A 51 -3.26 0.40 -4.78
C LEU A 51 -3.86 -0.11 -3.47
N VAL A 52 -4.29 0.81 -2.62
CA VAL A 52 -5.04 0.51 -1.40
C VAL A 52 -6.49 0.95 -1.59
N ILE A 53 -7.41 0.01 -1.47
CA ILE A 53 -8.85 0.27 -1.62
C ILE A 53 -9.44 0.36 -0.22
N CYS A 54 -10.03 1.51 0.10
CA CYS A 54 -10.74 1.76 1.35
C CYS A 54 -12.25 1.86 1.12
N ASN A 55 -13.05 1.51 2.13
CA ASN A 55 -14.49 1.81 2.15
C ASN A 55 -14.76 3.27 2.58
N GLY A 56 -16.03 3.69 2.55
CA GLY A 56 -16.44 5.04 2.95
C GLY A 56 -16.17 5.41 4.42
N GLU A 57 -15.86 4.43 5.27
CA GLU A 57 -15.46 4.64 6.67
C GLU A 57 -13.94 4.75 6.85
N GLY A 58 -13.18 4.59 5.76
CA GLY A 58 -11.72 4.60 5.75
C GLY A 58 -11.09 3.25 6.14
N GLU A 59 -11.87 2.18 6.22
CA GLU A 59 -11.35 0.84 6.47
C GLU A 59 -10.75 0.25 5.20
N ILE A 60 -9.55 -0.33 5.32
CA ILE A 60 -8.85 -0.98 4.20
C ILE A 60 -9.58 -2.28 3.85
N VAL A 61 -10.04 -2.36 2.60
CA VAL A 61 -10.70 -3.53 2.03
C VAL A 61 -9.69 -4.42 1.31
N GLN A 62 -8.74 -3.80 0.60
CA GLN A 62 -7.77 -4.52 -0.21
C GLN A 62 -6.48 -3.72 -0.36
N ILE A 63 -5.37 -4.45 -0.45
CA ILE A 63 -4.04 -3.93 -0.82
C ILE A 63 -3.57 -4.74 -2.02
N VAL A 64 -3.25 -4.05 -3.11
CA VAL A 64 -2.82 -4.64 -4.38
C VAL A 64 -1.44 -4.09 -4.73
N LEU A 65 -0.50 -4.97 -5.05
CA LEU A 65 0.76 -4.59 -5.67
C LEU A 65 0.52 -4.47 -7.17
N HIS A 66 0.87 -3.31 -7.72
CA HIS A 66 0.96 -3.12 -9.16
C HIS A 66 2.43 -3.15 -9.60
N ASP A 67 2.66 -3.55 -10.84
CA ASP A 67 3.91 -3.38 -11.56
C ASP A 67 3.59 -2.87 -12.96
N GLU A 68 4.27 -1.80 -13.40
CA GLU A 68 4.01 -1.13 -14.67
C GLU A 68 2.53 -0.72 -14.86
N GLY A 69 1.84 -0.40 -13.76
CA GLY A 69 0.43 0.01 -13.74
C GLY A 69 -0.59 -1.13 -13.86
N CYS A 70 -0.16 -2.39 -13.77
CA CYS A 70 -1.04 -3.56 -13.79
C CYS A 70 -0.93 -4.39 -12.50
N ASP A 71 -1.95 -5.18 -12.17
CA ASP A 71 -1.91 -6.16 -11.07
C ASP A 71 -0.67 -7.07 -11.20
N SER A 72 0.16 -7.06 -10.16
CA SER A 72 1.37 -7.87 -10.11
C SER A 72 1.07 -9.30 -9.66
N GLU A 73 1.83 -10.27 -10.17
CA GLU A 73 1.82 -11.65 -9.67
C GLU A 73 2.52 -11.80 -8.31
N PHE A 74 3.33 -10.81 -7.92
CA PHE A 74 3.99 -10.78 -6.62
C PHE A 74 3.01 -10.38 -5.53
N GLN A 75 3.23 -10.90 -4.33
CA GLN A 75 2.44 -10.59 -3.15
C GLN A 75 3.30 -9.98 -2.05
N PHE A 76 2.74 -9.02 -1.33
CA PHE A 76 3.33 -8.52 -0.09
C PHE A 76 3.35 -9.61 0.98
N THR A 77 4.42 -9.62 1.77
CA THR A 77 4.46 -10.37 3.03
C THR A 77 3.48 -9.77 4.05
N TYR A 78 3.26 -10.47 5.16
CA TYR A 78 2.43 -9.94 6.25
C TYR A 78 3.00 -8.64 6.85
N ALA A 79 4.31 -8.57 7.07
CA ALA A 79 4.98 -7.40 7.64
C ALA A 79 4.88 -6.18 6.71
N GLU A 80 5.06 -6.39 5.39
CA GLU A 80 4.93 -5.34 4.39
C GLU A 80 3.48 -4.80 4.32
N LYS A 81 2.47 -5.68 4.42
CA LYS A 81 1.07 -5.25 4.52
C LYS A 81 0.84 -4.42 5.78
N GLU A 82 1.35 -4.85 6.92
CA GLU A 82 1.21 -4.12 8.18
C GLU A 82 1.84 -2.71 8.09
N GLN A 83 2.98 -2.57 7.41
CA GLN A 83 3.59 -1.27 7.15
C GLN A 83 2.68 -0.36 6.30
N ILE A 84 2.09 -0.90 5.22
CA ILE A 84 1.17 -0.17 4.34
C ILE A 84 -0.08 0.26 5.12
N GLU A 85 -0.66 -0.63 5.92
CA GLU A 85 -1.82 -0.33 6.76
C GLU A 85 -1.53 0.79 7.75
N LYS A 86 -0.37 0.76 8.41
CA LYS A 86 0.06 1.84 9.32
C LYS A 86 0.19 3.17 8.58
N TYR A 87 0.80 3.17 7.40
CA TYR A 87 0.98 4.38 6.60
C TYR A 87 -0.37 4.99 6.18
N VAL A 88 -1.28 4.18 5.64
CA VAL A 88 -2.61 4.63 5.19
C VAL A 88 -3.44 5.14 6.36
N ASN A 89 -3.42 4.45 7.50
CA ASN A 89 -4.15 4.91 8.69
C ASN A 89 -3.64 6.26 9.24
N GLN A 90 -2.37 6.58 9.05
CA GLN A 90 -1.80 7.87 9.47
C GLN A 90 -2.16 9.02 8.51
N HIS A 91 -2.25 8.73 7.21
CA HIS A 91 -2.35 9.76 6.17
C HIS A 91 -3.75 9.92 5.56
N VAL A 92 -4.57 8.86 5.55
CA VAL A 92 -5.90 8.83 4.93
C VAL A 92 -7.02 8.90 5.97
N SER A 93 -6.83 8.30 7.15
CA SER A 93 -7.86 8.24 8.20
C SER A 93 -7.99 9.53 9.05
N ALA A 94 -7.55 10.69 8.54
CA ALA A 94 -7.65 11.99 9.21
C ALA A 94 -9.10 12.49 9.47
N LYS A 95 -10.12 11.66 9.28
CA LYS A 95 -11.51 11.93 9.71
C LYS A 95 -11.85 11.44 11.13
N LYS A 96 -10.89 10.99 11.94
CA LYS A 96 -11.13 10.64 13.36
C LYS A 96 -10.44 11.60 14.34
N THR A 97 -10.75 12.89 14.28
CA THR A 97 -10.73 13.82 15.42
C THR A 97 -11.38 15.13 14.97
N THR A 98 -12.59 15.44 15.40
CA THR A 98 -12.80 16.30 16.58
C THR A 98 -14.15 15.97 17.20
N ASN A 99 -14.15 15.18 18.28
CA ASN A 99 -15.22 15.23 19.28
C ASN A 99 -14.70 16.17 20.37
N GLU A 100 -14.99 17.45 20.23
CA GLU A 100 -14.87 18.42 21.33
C GLU A 100 -15.96 18.11 22.36
N PRO A 101 -15.64 17.92 23.65
CA PRO A 101 -16.64 18.02 24.70
C PRO A 101 -17.01 19.49 24.92
N LEU A 102 -18.32 19.70 25.14
CA LEU A 102 -19.05 20.94 25.38
C LEU A 102 -18.40 21.92 26.38
#